data_AF-A0A8B3TF16-F1
#
_entry.id   AF-A0A8B3TF16-F1
#
_cell.length_a   1.000
_cell.length_b   1.000
_cell.length_c   1.000
_cell.angle_alpha   90.00
_cell.angle_beta   90.00
_cell.angle_gamma   90.00
#
_symmetry.space_group_name_H-M   'P 1'
#
loop_
_entity.id
_entity.type
_entity.pdbx_description
1 polymer ?
#
loop_
_entity_poly.entity_id
_entity_poly.type
_entity_poly.pdbx_seq_one_letter_code
_entity_poly.pdbx_strand_id
1 'polypeptide(L)'
;MANLEEQEKWEMGIYQIEENDPVHGGADGVTNKPIKQLANRTKYLKKEVERRYVEQAATTAQTGTVKLNSSDNSDSETEAATPKVVKKLKGLIDALTRNLGNYIPNSKKSNAINSASSDTVATSNAVKTAYDKGVEAKNRADSAYTLAQSKQSPATTLAGYGIKDFKVQANLGTQDLNQLTTVGIYGQV
;
A
#
# COMPACT_ATOMS: atom_id res chain seq x y z
N MET A 1 77.84 18.34 -11.30
CA MET A 1 77.42 18.34 -9.88
C MET A 1 76.95 16.91 -9.57
N ALA A 2 77.39 16.32 -8.46
CA ALA A 2 76.97 14.98 -8.05
C ALA A 2 75.80 15.08 -7.07
N ASN A 3 74.76 14.26 -7.27
CA ASN A 3 73.61 14.15 -6.37
C ASN A 3 73.79 12.96 -5.43
N LEU A 4 73.19 13.03 -4.23
CA LEU A 4 73.07 11.85 -3.38
C LEU A 4 72.04 10.90 -3.99
N GLU A 5 72.41 9.64 -4.18
CA GLU A 5 71.47 8.63 -4.66
C GLU A 5 70.52 8.18 -3.54
N GLU A 6 69.23 8.36 -3.78
CA GLU A 6 68.17 7.95 -2.86
C GLU A 6 67.74 6.49 -3.13
N GLN A 7 67.55 5.74 -2.05
CA GLN A 7 67.09 4.35 -2.08
C GLN A 7 65.71 4.25 -1.41
N GLU A 8 64.86 3.32 -1.90
CA GLU A 8 63.59 2.98 -1.24
C GLU A 8 63.88 2.11 0.00
N LYS A 9 64.47 2.71 1.02
CA LYS A 9 64.93 2.02 2.22
C LYS A 9 64.46 2.75 3.46
N TRP A 10 63.83 2.03 4.38
CA TRP A 10 63.57 2.54 5.72
C TRP A 10 64.85 2.50 6.55
N GLU A 11 65.37 3.67 6.90
CA GLU A 11 66.50 3.80 7.83
C GLU A 11 65.94 3.82 9.27
N MET A 12 66.47 2.94 10.13
CA MET A 12 66.00 2.78 11.52
C MET A 12 66.18 4.06 12.37
N GLY A 13 67.13 4.90 11.99
CA GLY A 13 67.43 6.16 12.64
C GLY A 13 68.18 7.08 11.70
N ILE A 14 68.23 8.36 12.05
CA ILE A 14 69.07 9.35 11.38
C ILE A 14 70.31 9.51 12.25
N TYR A 15 71.47 9.31 11.65
CA TYR A 15 72.76 9.48 12.31
C TYR A 15 72.87 10.93 12.78
N GLN A 16 73.23 11.12 14.04
CA GLN A 16 73.60 12.42 14.57
C GLN A 16 75.09 12.59 14.32
N ILE A 17 75.48 13.71 13.71
CA ILE A 17 76.90 14.04 13.54
C ILE A 17 77.47 14.32 14.93
N GLU A 18 78.57 13.65 15.24
CA GLU A 18 79.28 13.80 16.50
C GLU A 18 80.31 14.95 16.41
N GLU A 19 80.68 15.55 17.54
CA GLU A 19 81.61 16.70 17.56
C GLU A 19 82.99 16.38 17.00
N ASN A 20 83.40 15.10 17.07
CA ASN A 20 84.70 14.63 16.58
C ASN A 20 84.62 14.09 15.14
N ASP A 21 83.46 14.12 14.48
CA ASP A 21 83.33 13.64 13.11
C ASP A 21 84.03 14.57 12.12
N PRO A 22 84.89 14.06 11.22
CA PRO A 22 85.55 14.88 10.21
C PRO A 22 84.52 15.44 9.22
N VAL A 23 84.70 16.69 8.79
CA VAL A 23 83.87 17.27 7.72
C VAL A 23 84.29 16.67 6.38
N HIS A 24 83.70 15.52 6.04
CA HIS A 24 84.00 14.75 4.83
C HIS A 24 82.75 14.67 3.95
N GLY A 25 82.84 15.24 2.73
CA GLY A 25 81.80 15.19 1.70
C GLY A 25 81.88 13.94 0.82
N GLY A 26 81.20 13.97 -0.32
CA GLY A 26 81.13 12.81 -1.24
C GLY A 26 80.02 11.81 -0.88
N ALA A 27 79.86 10.76 -1.71
CA ALA A 27 78.75 9.81 -1.61
C ALA A 27 78.74 9.01 -0.29
N ASP A 28 79.93 8.79 0.29
CA ASP A 28 80.17 8.03 1.52
C ASP A 28 80.69 8.91 2.66
N GLY A 29 80.64 10.25 2.49
CA GLY A 29 81.07 11.19 3.50
C GLY A 29 80.15 11.22 4.72
N VAL A 30 80.75 11.24 5.92
CA VAL A 30 80.01 11.24 7.19
C VAL A 30 79.04 12.43 7.30
N THR A 31 79.40 13.58 6.71
CA THR A 31 78.55 14.78 6.69
C THR A 31 77.25 14.58 5.91
N ASN A 32 77.25 13.72 4.88
CA ASN A 32 76.08 13.45 4.04
C ASN A 32 75.20 12.30 4.55
N LYS A 33 75.68 11.51 5.52
CA LYS A 33 74.98 10.33 6.05
C LYS A 33 73.58 10.66 6.61
N PRO A 34 73.38 11.68 7.45
CA PRO A 34 72.05 12.01 7.99
C PRO A 34 71.07 12.41 6.89
N ILE A 35 71.54 13.21 5.92
CA ILE A 35 70.75 13.72 4.79
C ILE A 35 70.33 12.56 3.88
N LYS A 36 71.27 11.66 3.54
CA LYS A 36 70.99 10.45 2.74
C LYS A 36 69.98 9.55 3.45
N GLN A 37 70.08 9.40 4.77
CA GLN A 37 69.14 8.59 5.54
C GLN A 37 67.73 9.19 5.56
N LEU A 38 67.62 10.52 5.72
CA LEU A 38 66.34 11.22 5.65
C LEU A 38 65.73 11.13 4.25
N ALA A 39 66.55 11.27 3.20
CA ALA A 39 66.11 11.14 1.81
C ALA A 39 65.58 9.72 1.52
N ASN A 40 66.30 8.68 1.96
CA ASN A 40 65.85 7.28 1.83
C ASN A 40 64.50 7.04 2.52
N ARG A 41 64.34 7.53 3.77
CA ARG A 41 63.07 7.43 4.50
C ARG A 41 61.93 8.16 3.79
N THR A 42 62.20 9.35 3.24
CA THR A 42 61.23 10.14 2.49
C THR A 42 60.79 9.40 1.22
N LYS A 43 61.74 8.83 0.46
CA LYS A 43 61.45 8.03 -0.73
C LYS A 43 60.65 6.76 -0.41
N TYR A 44 61.01 6.06 0.66
CA TYR A 44 60.25 4.91 1.16
C TYR A 44 58.81 5.30 1.52
N LEU A 45 58.63 6.37 2.30
CA LEU A 45 57.30 6.85 2.71
C LEU A 45 56.48 7.31 1.51
N LYS A 46 57.09 8.01 0.55
CA LYS A 46 56.43 8.39 -0.70
C LYS A 46 55.92 7.15 -1.43
N LYS A 47 56.74 6.11 -1.59
CA LYS A 47 56.32 4.86 -2.23
C LYS A 47 55.21 4.16 -1.45
N GLU A 48 55.27 4.17 -0.12
CA GLU A 48 54.26 3.56 0.74
C GLU A 48 52.92 4.33 0.68
N VAL A 49 52.97 5.66 0.68
CA VAL A 49 51.82 6.52 0.44
C VAL A 49 51.27 6.25 -0.95
N GLU A 50 52.10 6.26 -1.99
CA GLU A 50 51.68 5.93 -3.36
C GLU A 50 51.04 4.55 -3.43
N ARG A 51 51.60 3.50 -2.81
CA ARG A 51 50.96 2.17 -2.72
C ARG A 51 49.57 2.22 -2.08
N ARG A 52 49.38 3.03 -1.04
CA ARG A 52 48.10 3.20 -0.34
C ARG A 52 47.12 4.11 -1.06
N TYR A 53 47.63 5.07 -1.83
CA TYR A 53 46.88 6.11 -2.54
C TYR A 53 46.79 5.88 -4.05
N VAL A 54 47.36 4.80 -4.60
CA VAL A 54 46.92 4.29 -5.90
C VAL A 54 45.43 4.04 -5.69
N GLU A 55 44.59 4.81 -6.38
CA GLU A 55 43.14 4.71 -6.37
C GLU A 55 42.74 3.33 -6.90
N GLN A 56 42.95 2.30 -6.10
CA GLN A 56 42.47 0.98 -6.41
C GLN A 56 40.97 1.07 -6.26
N ALA A 57 40.27 1.02 -7.39
CA ALA A 57 38.83 0.93 -7.39
C ALA A 57 38.43 -0.29 -6.54
N ALA A 58 37.47 -0.10 -5.63
CA ALA A 58 36.95 -1.24 -4.90
C ALA A 58 36.28 -2.20 -5.88
N THR A 59 36.38 -3.50 -5.59
CA THR A 59 35.63 -4.54 -6.28
C THR A 59 34.90 -5.39 -5.24
N THR A 60 34.06 -6.32 -5.69
CA THR A 60 33.42 -7.29 -4.79
C THR A 60 34.42 -8.23 -4.09
N ALA A 61 35.67 -8.30 -4.56
CA ALA A 61 36.72 -9.16 -4.00
C ALA A 61 37.85 -8.38 -3.28
N GLN A 62 37.97 -7.07 -3.49
CA GLN A 62 39.09 -6.26 -3.00
C GLN A 62 38.60 -4.90 -2.50
N THR A 63 39.03 -4.50 -1.31
CA THR A 63 38.74 -3.17 -0.76
C THR A 63 39.42 -2.06 -1.57
N GLY A 64 38.76 -0.91 -1.71
CA GLY A 64 39.29 0.22 -2.47
C GLY A 64 38.40 1.45 -2.36
N THR A 65 38.62 2.44 -3.21
CA THR A 65 37.77 3.65 -3.30
C THR A 65 36.59 3.39 -4.23
N VAL A 66 35.39 3.86 -3.85
CA VAL A 66 34.18 3.82 -4.70
C VAL A 66 33.65 5.22 -4.94
N LYS A 67 33.16 5.47 -6.15
CA LYS A 67 32.43 6.70 -6.46
C LYS A 67 30.96 6.52 -6.05
N LEU A 68 30.38 7.55 -5.44
CA LEU A 68 28.99 7.51 -5.02
C LEU A 68 28.06 7.97 -6.16
N ASN A 69 26.96 7.24 -6.36
CA ASN A 69 25.94 7.55 -7.36
C ASN A 69 24.53 7.63 -6.72
N SER A 70 23.74 8.62 -7.16
CA SER A 70 22.36 8.85 -6.72
C SER A 70 21.31 8.65 -7.81
N SER A 71 21.70 8.11 -8.97
CA SER A 71 20.80 7.67 -10.03
C SER A 71 20.03 6.42 -9.61
N ASP A 72 18.77 6.31 -10.00
CA ASP A 72 17.86 5.21 -9.67
C ASP A 72 17.70 4.18 -10.80
N ASN A 73 18.53 4.28 -11.84
CA ASN A 73 18.52 3.41 -13.02
C ASN A 73 19.94 3.12 -13.55
N SER A 74 20.94 3.15 -12.66
CA SER A 74 22.33 2.87 -13.06
C SER A 74 22.62 1.37 -13.01
N ASP A 75 23.27 0.88 -14.05
CA ASP A 75 23.79 -0.49 -14.14
C ASP A 75 25.30 -0.55 -13.83
N SER A 76 25.88 0.49 -13.24
CA SER A 76 27.31 0.55 -12.93
C SER A 76 27.67 -0.40 -11.79
N GLU A 77 28.63 -1.29 -12.02
CA GLU A 77 29.20 -2.18 -10.99
C GLU A 77 30.37 -1.53 -10.22
N THR A 78 30.77 -0.31 -10.59
CA THR A 78 31.93 0.39 -10.01
C THR A 78 31.56 1.55 -9.10
N GLU A 79 30.26 1.86 -8.99
CA GLU A 79 29.73 2.95 -8.19
C GLU A 79 28.84 2.41 -7.06
N ALA A 80 28.88 3.06 -5.90
CA ALA A 80 28.04 2.71 -4.76
C ALA A 80 26.81 3.64 -4.67
N ALA A 81 25.66 3.07 -4.33
CA ALA A 81 24.43 3.82 -4.14
C ALA A 81 24.52 4.76 -2.92
N THR A 82 23.99 5.99 -3.04
CA THR A 82 23.86 6.91 -1.90
C THR A 82 22.61 6.64 -1.06
N PRO A 83 22.58 7.06 0.22
CA PRO A 83 21.35 7.05 1.03
C PRO A 83 20.19 7.83 0.39
N LYS A 84 20.47 8.82 -0.48
CA LYS A 84 19.46 9.60 -1.20
C LYS A 84 18.66 8.72 -2.17
N VAL A 85 19.33 7.91 -2.99
CA VAL A 85 18.61 6.99 -3.90
C VAL A 85 17.92 5.87 -3.13
N VAL A 86 18.55 5.34 -2.08
CA VAL A 86 17.93 4.32 -1.21
C VAL A 86 16.63 4.84 -0.57
N LYS A 87 16.63 6.08 -0.08
CA LYS A 87 15.41 6.73 0.45
C LYS A 87 14.33 6.91 -0.62
N LYS A 88 14.70 7.29 -1.84
CA LYS A 88 13.77 7.41 -2.97
C LYS A 88 13.11 6.06 -3.29
N LEU A 89 13.92 5.00 -3.44
CA LEU A 89 13.45 3.64 -3.68
C LEU A 89 12.54 3.14 -2.55
N LYS A 90 12.90 3.40 -1.28
CA LYS A 90 12.04 3.09 -0.13
C LYS A 90 10.68 3.78 -0.21
N GLY A 91 10.65 5.05 -0.59
CA GLY A 91 9.39 5.79 -0.80
C GLY A 91 8.52 5.19 -1.91
N LEU A 92 9.14 4.75 -3.01
CA LEU A 92 8.44 4.06 -4.10
C LEU A 92 7.89 2.69 -3.65
N ILE A 93 8.68 1.91 -2.91
CA ILE A 93 8.27 0.63 -2.32
C ILE A 93 7.08 0.83 -1.39
N ASP A 94 7.15 1.82 -0.49
CA ASP A 94 6.06 2.12 0.44
C ASP A 94 4.77 2.51 -0.31
N ALA A 95 4.88 3.25 -1.41
CA ALA A 95 3.73 3.56 -2.26
C ALA A 95 3.13 2.32 -2.91
N LEU A 96 3.97 1.42 -3.44
CA LEU A 96 3.53 0.17 -4.06
C LEU A 96 2.83 -0.74 -3.04
N THR A 97 3.41 -0.91 -1.84
CA THR A 97 2.81 -1.71 -0.76
C THR A 97 1.44 -1.18 -0.34
N ARG A 98 1.28 0.14 -0.22
CA ARG A 98 -0.03 0.74 0.08
C ARG A 98 -1.05 0.50 -1.02
N ASN A 99 -0.65 0.62 -2.29
CA ASN A 99 -1.53 0.40 -3.42
C ASN A 99 -2.00 -1.07 -3.50
N LEU A 100 -1.11 -2.01 -3.23
CA LEU A 100 -1.44 -3.44 -3.19
C LEU A 100 -2.33 -3.81 -1.99
N GLY A 101 -2.12 -3.16 -0.83
CA GLY A 101 -2.97 -3.38 0.35
C GLY A 101 -4.44 -2.98 0.17
N ASN A 102 -4.70 -1.96 -0.65
CA ASN A 102 -6.07 -1.50 -0.96
C ASN A 102 -6.68 -2.16 -2.20
N TYR A 103 -5.94 -3.04 -2.88
CA TYR A 103 -6.39 -3.66 -4.12
C TYR A 103 -7.27 -4.88 -3.85
N ILE A 104 -8.49 -4.88 -4.39
CA ILE A 104 -9.36 -6.05 -4.40
C ILE A 104 -9.18 -6.79 -5.74
N PRO A 105 -8.62 -8.01 -5.76
CA PRO A 105 -8.42 -8.77 -6.98
C PRO A 105 -9.76 -9.23 -7.57
N ASN A 106 -9.82 -9.44 -8.89
CA ASN A 106 -11.05 -9.86 -9.57
C ASN A 106 -11.58 -11.21 -9.07
N SER A 107 -10.71 -12.11 -8.61
CA SER A 107 -11.11 -13.38 -7.97
C SER A 107 -11.85 -13.20 -6.65
N LYS A 108 -11.79 -12.01 -6.04
CA LYS A 108 -12.49 -11.65 -4.80
C LYS A 108 -13.71 -10.76 -5.04
N LYS A 109 -14.10 -10.56 -6.31
CA LYS A 109 -15.30 -9.81 -6.70
C LYS A 109 -16.37 -10.78 -7.19
N SER A 110 -17.61 -10.58 -6.80
CA SER A 110 -18.73 -11.43 -7.20
C SER A 110 -19.89 -10.63 -7.77
N ASN A 111 -20.45 -11.13 -8.88
CA ASN A 111 -21.70 -10.64 -9.47
C ASN A 111 -22.94 -11.34 -8.91
N ALA A 112 -22.77 -12.35 -8.05
CA ALA A 112 -23.88 -13.11 -7.48
C ALA A 112 -24.59 -12.29 -6.38
N ILE A 113 -25.92 -12.27 -6.41
CA ILE A 113 -26.76 -11.58 -5.41
C ILE A 113 -27.27 -12.49 -4.28
N ASN A 114 -26.88 -13.76 -4.31
CA ASN A 114 -27.28 -14.80 -3.37
C ASN A 114 -26.08 -15.57 -2.79
N SER A 115 -24.87 -15.03 -2.99
CA SER A 115 -23.66 -15.64 -2.44
C SER A 115 -23.63 -15.49 -0.92
N ALA A 116 -23.44 -16.60 -0.21
CA ALA A 116 -23.22 -16.62 1.24
C ALA A 116 -21.72 -16.57 1.62
N SER A 117 -20.81 -16.41 0.65
CA SER A 117 -19.38 -16.37 0.90
C SER A 117 -18.99 -15.13 1.71
N SER A 118 -18.16 -15.31 2.75
CA SER A 118 -17.50 -14.24 3.51
C SER A 118 -16.28 -13.65 2.82
N ASP A 119 -15.85 -14.26 1.70
CA ASP A 119 -14.52 -14.03 1.16
C ASP A 119 -14.52 -13.07 -0.03
N THR A 120 -15.68 -12.79 -0.62
CA THR A 120 -15.82 -11.98 -1.83
C THR A 120 -16.71 -10.78 -1.59
N VAL A 121 -16.35 -9.64 -2.19
CA VAL A 121 -17.19 -8.44 -2.16
C VAL A 121 -18.14 -8.41 -3.36
N ALA A 122 -19.33 -7.83 -3.18
CA ALA A 122 -20.28 -7.61 -4.25
C ALA A 122 -19.77 -6.55 -5.23
N THR A 123 -19.96 -6.77 -6.53
CA THR A 123 -19.72 -5.75 -7.56
C THR A 123 -20.91 -4.77 -7.64
N SER A 124 -20.69 -3.63 -8.29
CA SER A 124 -21.76 -2.69 -8.64
C SER A 124 -22.89 -3.36 -9.44
N ASN A 125 -22.57 -4.34 -10.30
CA ASN A 125 -23.56 -5.11 -11.05
C ASN A 125 -24.45 -5.97 -10.13
N ALA A 126 -23.86 -6.66 -9.15
CA ALA A 126 -24.63 -7.42 -8.15
C ALA A 126 -25.55 -6.49 -7.35
N VAL A 127 -25.01 -5.38 -6.85
CA VAL A 127 -25.77 -4.40 -6.06
C VAL A 127 -26.92 -3.80 -6.88
N LYS A 128 -26.67 -3.42 -8.14
CA LYS A 128 -27.71 -2.92 -9.05
C LYS A 128 -28.81 -3.96 -9.29
N THR A 129 -28.42 -5.21 -9.53
CA THR A 129 -29.37 -6.30 -9.76
C THR A 129 -30.24 -6.56 -8.52
N ALA A 130 -29.64 -6.53 -7.32
CA ALA A 130 -30.38 -6.68 -6.07
C ALA A 130 -31.37 -5.51 -5.84
N TYR A 131 -30.94 -4.28 -6.13
CA TYR A 131 -31.79 -3.10 -6.07
C TYR A 131 -33.00 -3.21 -7.00
N ASP A 132 -32.78 -3.58 -8.26
CA ASP A 132 -33.85 -3.72 -9.26
C ASP A 132 -34.90 -4.76 -8.85
N LYS A 133 -34.45 -5.90 -8.31
CA LYS A 133 -35.36 -6.93 -7.76
C LYS A 133 -36.17 -6.40 -6.57
N GLY A 134 -35.58 -5.56 -5.73
CA GLY A 134 -36.29 -4.91 -4.63
C GLY A 134 -37.39 -3.95 -5.13
N VAL A 135 -37.09 -3.15 -6.16
CA VAL A 135 -38.07 -2.27 -6.81
C VAL A 135 -39.22 -3.09 -7.40
N GLU A 136 -38.91 -4.18 -8.10
CA GLU A 136 -39.91 -5.08 -8.66
C GLU A 136 -40.80 -5.70 -7.57
N ALA A 137 -40.21 -6.16 -6.47
CA ALA A 137 -40.95 -6.72 -5.34
C ALA A 137 -41.88 -5.68 -4.70
N LYS A 138 -41.41 -4.44 -4.50
CA LYS A 138 -42.23 -3.33 -4.00
C LYS A 138 -43.42 -3.06 -4.93
N ASN A 139 -43.17 -2.94 -6.23
CA ASN A 139 -44.23 -2.66 -7.20
C ASN A 139 -45.29 -3.78 -7.22
N ARG A 140 -44.87 -5.04 -7.09
CA ARG A 140 -45.80 -6.18 -6.96
C ARG A 140 -46.62 -6.12 -5.68
N ALA A 141 -45.99 -5.76 -4.55
CA ALA A 141 -46.69 -5.60 -3.27
C ALA A 141 -47.71 -4.45 -3.32
N ASP A 142 -47.33 -3.29 -3.87
CA ASP A 142 -48.21 -2.14 -4.03
C ASP A 142 -49.42 -2.47 -4.94
N SER A 143 -49.17 -3.22 -6.02
CA SER A 143 -50.21 -3.70 -6.93
C SER A 143 -51.18 -4.66 -6.24
N ALA A 144 -50.66 -5.61 -5.45
CA ALA A 144 -51.46 -6.56 -4.69
C ALA A 144 -52.29 -5.86 -3.60
N TYR A 145 -51.70 -4.89 -2.90
CA TYR A 145 -52.40 -4.07 -1.90
C TYR A 145 -53.56 -3.30 -2.54
N THR A 146 -53.29 -2.64 -3.67
CA THR A 146 -54.32 -1.89 -4.42
C THR A 146 -55.44 -2.83 -4.90
N LEU A 147 -55.08 -4.00 -5.43
CA LEU A 147 -56.06 -5.01 -5.84
C LEU A 147 -56.92 -5.47 -4.66
N ALA A 148 -56.32 -5.80 -3.52
CA ALA A 148 -57.06 -6.20 -2.32
C ALA A 148 -58.02 -5.11 -1.84
N GLN A 149 -57.56 -3.86 -1.79
CA GLN A 149 -58.41 -2.72 -1.42
C GLN A 149 -59.60 -2.54 -2.37
N SER A 150 -59.40 -2.79 -3.68
CA SER A 150 -60.47 -2.74 -4.68
C SER A 150 -61.50 -3.88 -4.56
N LYS A 151 -61.11 -5.01 -3.95
CA LYS A 151 -61.96 -6.19 -3.75
C LYS A 151 -62.58 -6.23 -2.36
N GLN A 152 -62.11 -5.42 -1.42
CA GLN A 152 -62.72 -5.28 -0.11
C GLN A 152 -64.10 -4.62 -0.28
N SER A 153 -65.18 -5.34 0.04
CA SER A 153 -66.53 -4.77 0.05
C SER A 153 -66.58 -3.64 1.10
N PRO A 154 -66.82 -2.38 0.71
CA PRO A 154 -66.91 -1.26 1.66
C PRO A 154 -68.24 -1.24 2.42
N ALA A 155 -69.11 -2.20 2.13
CA ALA A 155 -70.48 -2.23 2.59
C ALA A 155 -70.55 -2.70 4.04
N THR A 156 -70.86 -1.79 4.95
CA THR A 156 -71.29 -2.13 6.32
C THR A 156 -72.81 -2.25 6.44
N THR A 157 -73.53 -2.06 5.33
CA THR A 157 -74.99 -2.11 5.26
C THR A 157 -75.44 -3.14 4.24
N LEU A 158 -76.63 -3.73 4.46
CA LEU A 158 -77.27 -4.65 3.52
C LEU A 158 -77.38 -4.04 2.12
N ALA A 159 -77.72 -2.76 2.02
CA ALA A 159 -77.81 -2.02 0.76
C ALA A 159 -76.46 -1.95 0.03
N GLY A 160 -75.34 -1.86 0.74
CA GLY A 160 -74.01 -1.87 0.14
C GLY A 160 -73.61 -3.23 -0.45
N TYR A 161 -74.22 -4.33 0.00
CA TYR A 161 -74.10 -5.65 -0.60
C TYR A 161 -75.10 -5.90 -1.74
N GLY A 162 -75.83 -4.87 -2.18
CA GLY A 162 -76.90 -5.00 -3.17
C GLY A 162 -78.19 -5.60 -2.63
N ILE A 163 -78.29 -5.81 -1.32
CA ILE A 163 -79.47 -6.36 -0.65
C ILE A 163 -80.39 -5.19 -0.25
N LYS A 164 -81.36 -4.86 -1.11
CA LYS A 164 -82.27 -3.72 -0.90
C LYS A 164 -83.56 -4.08 -0.17
N ASP A 165 -84.02 -5.31 -0.36
CA ASP A 165 -85.37 -5.74 0.07
C ASP A 165 -85.32 -6.65 1.32
N PHE A 166 -84.22 -6.65 2.07
CA PHE A 166 -84.08 -7.45 3.29
C PHE A 166 -84.22 -6.59 4.54
N LYS A 167 -85.21 -6.88 5.38
CA LYS A 167 -85.49 -6.13 6.60
C LYS A 167 -84.96 -6.88 7.83
N VAL A 168 -84.35 -6.16 8.78
CA VAL A 168 -84.02 -6.72 10.10
C VAL A 168 -84.75 -5.88 11.15
N GLN A 169 -85.70 -6.48 11.85
CA GLN A 169 -86.49 -5.81 12.89
C GLN A 169 -86.47 -6.66 14.16
N ALA A 170 -85.72 -6.21 15.17
CA ALA A 170 -85.48 -6.99 16.38
C ALA A 170 -86.71 -7.14 17.28
N ASN A 171 -87.72 -6.28 17.15
CA ASN A 171 -88.97 -6.37 17.90
C ASN A 171 -90.18 -5.99 17.02
N LEU A 172 -91.10 -6.93 16.85
CA LEU A 172 -92.36 -6.75 16.14
C LEU A 172 -93.46 -6.10 16.98
N GLY A 173 -93.35 -6.07 18.31
CA GLY A 173 -94.39 -5.55 19.20
C GLY A 173 -95.74 -6.23 18.95
N THR A 174 -96.78 -5.44 18.67
CA THR A 174 -98.14 -5.92 18.37
C THR A 174 -98.48 -5.92 16.88
N GLN A 175 -97.48 -5.95 15.99
CA GLN A 175 -97.71 -5.97 14.54
C GLN A 175 -98.33 -7.28 14.06
N ASP A 176 -99.24 -7.18 13.09
CA ASP A 176 -99.85 -8.35 12.42
C ASP A 176 -98.84 -9.03 11.49
N LEU A 177 -98.55 -10.30 11.76
CA LEU A 177 -97.59 -11.10 11.00
C LEU A 177 -97.97 -11.26 9.53
N ASN A 178 -99.27 -11.20 9.20
CA ASN A 178 -99.73 -11.31 7.81
C ASN A 178 -99.38 -10.07 6.96
N GLN A 179 -99.00 -8.96 7.60
CA GLN A 179 -98.59 -7.74 6.92
C GLN A 179 -97.08 -7.68 6.65
N LEU A 180 -96.31 -8.67 7.11
CA LEU A 180 -94.87 -8.78 6.86
C LEU A 180 -94.62 -9.41 5.48
N THR A 181 -94.64 -8.59 4.44
CA THR A 181 -94.45 -9.04 3.04
C THR A 181 -93.01 -8.93 2.54
N THR A 182 -92.13 -8.26 3.28
CA THR A 182 -90.71 -8.08 2.96
C THR A 182 -89.87 -9.19 3.59
N VAL A 183 -89.01 -9.82 2.79
CA VAL A 183 -88.06 -10.84 3.26
C VAL A 183 -87.18 -10.25 4.36
N GLY A 184 -86.97 -10.96 5.47
CA GLY A 184 -86.24 -10.39 6.58
C GLY A 184 -86.12 -11.28 7.81
N ILE A 185 -85.33 -10.81 8.77
CA ILE A 185 -85.24 -11.40 10.12
C ILE A 185 -86.07 -10.52 11.06
N TYR A 186 -87.08 -11.12 11.66
CA TYR A 186 -87.96 -10.44 12.60
C TYR A 186 -87.89 -11.13 13.96
N GLY A 187 -87.63 -10.34 15.00
CA GLY A 187 -87.64 -10.80 16.39
C GLY A 187 -88.97 -10.45 17.07
N GLN A 188 -89.45 -11.35 17.91
CA GLN A 188 -90.54 -11.11 18.84
C GLN A 188 -89.96 -11.24 20.26
N VAL A 189 -89.97 -10.15 21.00
CA VAL A 189 -89.43 -10.06 22.37
C VAL A 189 -90.59 -9.86 23.34
#